data_AF-A0A814G222-F1
#
_entry.id   AF-A0A814G222-F1
#
_cell.length_a   1.000
_cell.length_b   1.000
_cell.length_c   1.000
_cell.angle_alpha   90.00
_cell.angle_beta   90.00
_cell.angle_gamma   90.00
#
_symmetry.space_group_name_H-M   'P 1'
#
loop_
_entity.id
_entity.type
_entity.pdbx_description
1 polymer ?
#
loop_
_entity_poly.entity_id
_entity_poly.type
_entity_poly.pdbx_seq_one_letter_code
_entity_poly.pdbx_strand_id
1 'polypeptide(L)'
;MISPEPIIFATSIYENIRFGKENTTRVETEEAARQANAYDFIMQLSNKYDTIVDEHGVQLSGGEKQRVALARTLHKVFAVSGSKLTERIRAKAFAHTLRQEMDFFGRLENSSGAICNRLPSDAFAIHQMADACLGIVCESIAMFGIGVVLGVLVS
;
A
#
# COMPACT_ATOMS: atom_id res chain seq x y z
N MET A 1 -1.81 14.11 -22.66
CA MET A 1 -2.55 14.50 -21.43
C MET A 1 -1.51 14.94 -20.41
N ILE A 2 -1.58 16.18 -19.93
CA ILE A 2 -0.62 16.73 -18.95
C ILE A 2 -0.96 16.11 -17.59
N SER A 3 -0.08 15.27 -17.07
CA SER A 3 -0.18 14.81 -15.67
C SER A 3 0.12 16.01 -14.78
N PRO A 4 -0.74 16.35 -13.79
CA PRO A 4 -0.49 17.48 -12.92
C PRO A 4 0.85 17.28 -12.18
N GLU A 5 1.64 18.35 -12.09
CA GLU A 5 2.93 18.28 -11.39
C GLU A 5 2.64 17.99 -9.90
N PRO A 6 3.22 16.93 -9.32
CA PRO A 6 2.90 16.54 -7.97
C PRO A 6 3.47 17.53 -6.96
N ILE A 7 2.67 17.85 -5.94
CA ILE A 7 3.06 18.77 -4.87
C ILE A 7 4.07 18.08 -3.96
N ILE A 8 5.27 18.65 -3.91
CA ILE A 8 6.32 18.33 -2.93
C ILE A 8 6.30 19.42 -1.87
N PHE A 9 6.47 19.04 -0.61
CA PHE A 9 6.53 19.98 0.51
C PHE A 9 7.98 20.39 0.75
N ALA A 10 8.19 21.64 1.17
CA ALA A 10 9.50 22.18 1.57
C ALA A 10 9.99 21.58 2.91
N THR A 11 10.34 20.30 2.88
CA THR A 11 10.83 19.51 4.02
C THR A 11 11.77 18.41 3.51
N SER A 12 12.24 17.50 4.37
CA SER A 12 13.10 16.40 3.94
C SER A 12 12.36 15.41 3.03
N ILE A 13 13.11 14.66 2.21
CA ILE A 13 12.54 13.58 1.39
C ILE A 13 11.84 12.54 2.27
N TYR A 14 12.42 12.21 3.42
CA TYR A 14 11.81 11.32 4.40
C TYR A 14 10.43 11.79 4.85
N GLU A 15 10.30 13.05 5.26
CA GLU A 15 9.03 13.65 5.68
C GLU A 15 8.02 13.70 4.53
N ASN A 16 8.50 13.98 3.32
CA ASN A 16 7.68 13.97 2.12
C ASN A 16 7.08 12.59 1.84
N ILE A 17 7.84 11.49 1.98
CA ILE A 17 7.33 10.14 1.71
C ILE A 17 6.42 9.66 2.84
N ARG A 18 6.77 9.92 4.11
CA ARG A 18 5.96 9.51 5.26
C ARG A 18 4.66 10.30 5.42
N PHE A 19 4.53 11.42 4.72
CA PHE A 19 3.43 12.37 4.88
C PHE A 19 2.06 11.66 4.86
N GLY A 20 1.31 11.78 5.97
CA GLY A 20 0.01 11.14 6.15
C GLY A 20 0.01 9.76 6.81
N LYS A 21 1.16 9.24 7.25
CA LYS A 21 1.27 8.05 8.13
C LYS A 21 2.23 8.35 9.31
N GLU A 22 1.64 8.66 10.47
CA GLU A 22 2.38 8.81 11.73
C GLU A 22 2.92 7.43 12.19
N ASN A 23 4.15 7.37 12.71
CA ASN A 23 4.87 6.14 13.11
C ASN A 23 5.39 5.23 11.97
N THR A 24 5.79 5.80 10.84
CA THR A 24 6.48 5.05 9.78
C THR A 24 7.96 4.79 10.13
N THR A 25 8.43 3.55 10.01
CA THR A 25 9.86 3.25 10.18
C THR A 25 10.69 3.62 8.95
N ARG A 26 12.00 3.84 9.13
CA ARG A 26 12.91 4.16 8.01
C ARG A 26 12.93 3.05 6.96
N VAL A 27 12.85 1.79 7.40
CA VAL A 27 12.79 0.60 6.53
C VAL A 27 11.57 0.62 5.62
N GLU A 28 10.38 0.91 6.17
CA GLU A 28 9.16 1.02 5.36
C GLU A 28 9.25 2.15 4.32
N THR A 29 9.88 3.27 4.71
CA THR A 29 10.05 4.42 3.81
C THR A 29 11.01 4.08 2.66
N GLU A 30 12.08 3.35 2.96
CA GLU A 30 13.04 2.86 1.96
C GLU A 30 12.41 1.88 0.99
N GLU A 31 11.60 0.95 1.48
CA GLU A 31 10.84 0.02 0.64
C GLU A 31 9.88 0.76 -0.30
N ALA A 32 9.10 1.71 0.23
CA ALA A 32 8.22 2.54 -0.59
C ALA A 32 9.00 3.33 -1.66
N ALA A 33 10.19 3.83 -1.32
CA ALA A 33 11.08 4.51 -2.26
C ALA A 33 11.66 3.57 -3.33
N ARG A 34 12.02 2.33 -2.98
CA ARG A 34 12.46 1.30 -3.95
C ARG A 34 11.34 0.94 -4.93
N GLN A 35 10.13 0.70 -4.42
CA GLN A 35 8.97 0.39 -5.25
C GLN A 35 8.60 1.53 -6.20
N ALA A 36 8.84 2.78 -5.80
CA ALA A 36 8.63 3.96 -6.65
C ALA A 36 9.83 4.30 -7.56
N ASN A 37 10.86 3.46 -7.60
CA ASN A 37 12.10 3.69 -8.35
C ASN A 37 12.81 5.01 -7.98
N ALA A 38 12.61 5.46 -6.73
CA ALA A 38 13.15 6.69 -6.18
C ALA A 38 14.46 6.47 -5.41
N TYR A 39 14.73 5.23 -5.00
CA TYR A 39 15.86 4.89 -4.14
C TYR A 39 17.22 5.31 -4.71
N ASP A 40 17.47 5.04 -5.99
CA ASP A 40 18.79 5.25 -6.60
C ASP A 40 19.19 6.72 -6.64
N PHE A 41 18.28 7.61 -7.05
CA PHE A 41 18.58 9.04 -7.08
C PHE A 41 18.67 9.63 -5.67
N ILE A 42 17.83 9.16 -4.73
CA ILE A 42 17.89 9.60 -3.34
C ILE A 42 19.27 9.26 -2.75
N MET A 43 19.81 8.07 -3.04
CA MET A 43 21.13 7.66 -2.55
C MET A 43 22.30 8.45 -3.14
N GLN A 44 22.12 9.09 -4.29
CA GLN A 44 23.13 9.96 -4.91
C GLN A 44 23.18 11.36 -4.29
N LEU A 45 22.16 11.75 -3.51
CA LEU A 45 22.13 13.04 -2.80
C LEU A 45 23.07 13.02 -1.59
N SER A 46 23.71 14.16 -1.30
CA SER A 46 24.69 14.30 -0.20
C SER A 46 24.12 13.89 1.16
N ASN A 47 22.85 14.22 1.43
CA ASN A 47 22.16 13.91 2.69
C ASN A 47 21.08 12.83 2.55
N LYS A 48 21.01 12.14 1.40
CA LYS A 48 20.06 11.05 1.13
C LYS A 48 18.61 11.44 1.48
N TYR A 49 17.95 10.69 2.35
CA TYR A 49 16.58 10.93 2.83
C TYR A 49 16.42 12.22 3.66
N ASP A 50 17.51 12.71 4.26
CA ASP A 50 17.51 13.92 5.08
C ASP A 50 17.75 15.19 4.24
N THR A 51 17.88 15.03 2.91
CA THR A 51 17.97 16.15 1.97
C THR A 51 16.67 16.95 1.97
N ILE A 52 16.77 18.26 2.20
CA ILE A 52 15.66 19.20 2.07
C ILE A 52 15.41 19.47 0.59
N VAL A 53 14.15 19.43 0.16
CA VAL A 53 13.73 19.69 -1.22
C VAL A 53 12.86 20.95 -1.29
N ASP A 54 12.74 21.54 -2.48
CA ASP A 54 11.94 22.74 -2.81
C ASP A 54 12.64 24.09 -2.52
N GLU A 55 11.93 25.15 -2.09
CA GLU A 55 12.37 26.55 -2.13
C GLU A 55 13.69 26.87 -1.38
N HIS A 56 14.02 26.09 -0.34
CA HIS A 56 15.24 26.28 0.48
C HIS A 56 16.22 25.11 0.36
N GLY A 57 16.03 24.22 -0.62
CA GLY A 57 16.75 22.95 -0.71
C GLY A 57 17.16 22.56 -2.14
N VAL A 58 17.33 21.26 -2.35
CA VAL A 58 17.64 20.71 -3.68
C VAL A 58 16.38 20.75 -4.54
N GLN A 59 16.50 21.35 -5.73
CA GLN A 59 15.44 21.29 -6.72
C GLN A 59 15.46 19.93 -7.43
N LEU A 60 14.37 19.18 -7.27
CA LEU A 60 14.13 17.94 -7.99
C LEU A 60 13.58 18.23 -9.38
N SER A 61 14.00 17.43 -10.36
CA SER A 61 13.38 17.41 -11.68
C SER A 61 11.92 16.94 -11.60
N GLY A 62 11.11 17.27 -12.62
CA GLY A 62 9.70 16.86 -12.66
C GLY A 62 9.49 15.35 -12.53
N GLY A 63 10.39 14.53 -13.11
CA GLY A 63 10.36 13.07 -12.97
C GLY A 63 10.72 12.58 -11.56
N GLU A 64 11.66 13.24 -10.88
CA GLU A 64 12.00 12.91 -9.49
C GLU A 64 10.85 13.28 -8.53
N LYS A 65 10.22 14.44 -8.72
CA LYS A 65 9.01 14.81 -7.97
C LYS A 65 7.90 13.78 -8.15
N GLN A 66 7.70 13.28 -9.37
CA GLN A 66 6.74 12.20 -9.65
C GLN A 66 7.06 10.91 -8.88
N ARG A 67 8.33 10.50 -8.84
CA ARG A 67 8.74 9.29 -8.10
C ARG A 67 8.58 9.44 -6.59
N VAL A 68 8.89 10.61 -6.02
CA VAL A 68 8.66 10.88 -4.58
C VAL A 68 7.16 10.87 -4.25
N ALA A 69 6.34 11.48 -5.10
CA ALA A 69 4.89 11.48 -4.92
C ALA A 69 4.27 10.08 -5.08
N LEU A 70 4.83 9.26 -5.97
CA LEU A 70 4.45 7.86 -6.10
C LEU A 70 4.81 7.10 -4.82
N ALA A 71 6.03 7.25 -4.29
CA ALA A 71 6.44 6.63 -3.03
C ALA A 71 5.49 6.97 -1.87
N ARG A 72 5.12 8.26 -1.72
CA ARG A 72 4.12 8.72 -0.75
C ARG A 72 2.77 8.02 -0.94
N THR A 73 2.34 7.86 -2.19
CA THR A 73 1.06 7.23 -2.53
C THR A 73 1.08 5.75 -2.23
N LEU A 74 2.11 5.01 -2.65
CA LEU A 74 2.27 3.59 -2.36
C LEU A 74 2.27 3.35 -0.84
N HIS A 75 3.05 4.15 -0.12
CA HIS A 75 3.15 4.06 1.34
C HIS A 75 1.80 4.23 2.05
N LYS A 76 0.97 5.15 1.56
CA LYS A 76 -0.38 5.40 2.09
C LYS A 76 -1.39 4.36 1.65
N VAL A 77 -1.39 3.98 0.37
CA VAL A 77 -2.39 3.09 -0.22
C VAL A 77 -2.27 1.68 0.34
N PHE A 78 -1.05 1.12 0.42
CA PHE A 78 -0.88 -0.25 0.93
C PHE A 78 -1.22 -0.36 2.42
N ALA A 79 -0.80 0.61 3.24
CA ALA A 79 -1.10 0.59 4.67
C ALA A 79 -2.61 0.81 4.98
N VAL A 80 -3.29 1.66 4.22
CA VAL A 80 -4.66 2.09 4.53
C VAL A 80 -5.72 1.26 3.81
N SER A 81 -5.43 0.69 2.64
CA SER A 81 -6.45 -0.01 1.85
C SER A 81 -6.82 -1.37 2.45
N GLY A 82 -5.85 -2.13 2.96
CA GLY A 82 -6.10 -3.43 3.61
C GLY A 82 -6.92 -3.30 4.89
N SER A 83 -6.57 -2.31 5.73
CA SER A 83 -7.27 -2.04 6.99
C SER A 83 -8.69 -1.51 6.76
N LYS A 84 -8.89 -0.54 5.84
CA LYS A 84 -10.23 -0.01 5.53
C LYS A 84 -11.15 -1.00 4.84
N LEU A 85 -10.62 -1.87 3.98
CA LEU A 85 -11.42 -2.91 3.34
C LEU A 85 -11.92 -3.92 4.38
N THR A 86 -11.02 -4.38 5.26
CA THR A 86 -11.37 -5.27 6.38
C THR A 86 -12.40 -4.64 7.30
N GLU A 87 -12.25 -3.35 7.64
CA GLU A 87 -13.21 -2.61 8.47
C GLU A 87 -14.60 -2.55 7.81
N ARG A 88 -14.67 -2.26 6.50
CA ARG A 88 -15.93 -2.21 5.77
C ARG A 88 -16.61 -3.57 5.65
N ILE A 89 -15.83 -4.62 5.41
CA ILE A 89 -16.35 -6.00 5.36
C ILE A 89 -16.90 -6.38 6.74
N ARG A 90 -16.15 -6.13 7.82
CA ARG A 90 -16.61 -6.39 9.20
C ARG A 90 -17.86 -5.58 9.55
N ALA A 91 -17.90 -4.30 9.23
CA ALA A 91 -19.05 -3.43 9.51
C ALA A 91 -20.31 -3.89 8.76
N LYS A 92 -20.21 -4.23 7.47
CA LYS A 92 -21.33 -4.77 6.69
C LYS A 92 -21.76 -6.15 7.19
N ALA A 93 -20.81 -7.04 7.49
CA ALA A 93 -21.10 -8.37 8.03
C ALA A 93 -21.82 -8.27 9.38
N PHE A 94 -21.35 -7.41 10.28
CA PHE A 94 -21.97 -7.17 11.58
C PHE A 94 -23.36 -6.54 11.45
N ALA A 95 -23.52 -5.54 10.58
CA ALA A 95 -24.82 -4.92 10.31
C ALA A 95 -25.84 -5.92 9.73
N HIS A 96 -25.39 -6.86 8.89
CA HIS A 96 -26.25 -7.94 8.40
C HIS A 96 -26.59 -8.96 9.49
N THR A 97 -25.65 -9.30 10.36
CA THR A 97 -25.92 -10.17 11.52
C THR A 97 -26.95 -9.55 12.46
N LEU A 98 -26.87 -8.26 12.76
CA LEU A 98 -27.84 -7.56 13.62
C LEU A 98 -29.25 -7.47 13.05
N ARG A 99 -29.43 -7.74 11.76
CA ARG A 99 -30.74 -7.74 11.08
C ARG A 99 -31.38 -9.12 10.95
N GLN A 100 -30.71 -10.18 11.43
CA GLN A 100 -31.24 -11.55 11.39
C GLN A 100 -32.35 -11.76 12.43
N GLU A 101 -33.36 -12.56 12.08
CA GLU A 101 -34.48 -12.91 12.96
C GLU A 101 -34.05 -13.83 14.12
N MET A 102 -34.80 -13.84 15.23
CA MET A 102 -34.42 -14.63 16.42
C MET A 102 -34.33 -16.14 16.16
N ASP A 103 -35.11 -16.67 15.19
CA ASP A 103 -35.10 -18.09 14.84
C ASP A 103 -33.75 -18.53 14.21
N PHE A 104 -33.05 -17.61 13.54
CA PHE A 104 -31.72 -17.85 13.00
C PHE A 104 -30.67 -18.09 14.09
N PHE A 105 -30.74 -17.32 15.18
CA PHE A 105 -29.85 -17.45 16.35
C PHE A 105 -30.20 -18.63 17.25
N GLY A 106 -31.39 -19.23 17.08
CA GLY A 106 -31.82 -20.40 17.83
C GLY A 106 -31.10 -21.71 17.44
N ARG A 107 -30.46 -21.75 16.26
CA ARG A 107 -29.70 -22.93 15.82
C ARG A 107 -28.34 -22.99 16.53
N LEU A 108 -27.95 -24.17 17.04
CA LEU A 108 -26.67 -24.37 17.74
C LEU A 108 -25.46 -23.89 16.91
N GLU A 109 -25.54 -24.01 15.58
CA GLU A 109 -24.50 -23.62 14.62
C GLU A 109 -24.36 -22.11 14.42
N ASN A 110 -25.43 -21.34 14.69
CA ASN A 110 -25.54 -19.89 14.49
C ASN A 110 -25.71 -19.13 15.81
N SER A 111 -25.29 -19.76 16.92
CA SER A 111 -25.24 -19.06 18.20
C SER A 111 -24.42 -17.77 18.08
N SER A 112 -24.80 -16.74 18.84
CA SER A 112 -24.11 -15.45 18.83
C SER A 112 -22.61 -15.57 19.12
N GLY A 113 -22.20 -16.52 19.97
CA GLY A 113 -20.80 -16.86 20.23
C GLY A 113 -20.08 -17.49 19.04
N ALA A 114 -20.73 -18.39 18.29
CA ALA A 114 -20.15 -18.99 17.08
C ALA A 114 -19.95 -17.95 15.96
N ILE A 115 -20.91 -17.04 15.77
CA ILE A 115 -20.81 -15.97 14.76
C ILE A 115 -19.74 -14.96 15.16
N CYS A 116 -19.65 -14.57 16.43
CA CYS A 116 -18.64 -13.61 16.92
C CYS A 116 -17.21 -14.15 16.76
N ASN A 117 -17.01 -15.46 16.88
CA ASN A 117 -15.71 -16.11 16.64
C ASN A 117 -15.38 -16.27 15.15
N ARG A 118 -16.38 -16.47 14.28
CA ARG A 118 -16.17 -16.66 12.83
C ARG A 118 -16.01 -15.34 12.07
N LEU A 119 -16.79 -14.29 12.39
CA LEU A 119 -16.76 -13.00 11.68
C LEU A 119 -15.35 -12.38 11.54
N PRO A 120 -14.52 -12.33 12.61
CA PRO A 120 -13.16 -11.80 12.51
C PRO A 120 -12.24 -12.73 11.72
N SER A 121 -12.44 -14.05 11.85
CA SER A 121 -11.65 -15.09 11.19
C SER A 121 -11.88 -15.11 9.69
N ASP A 122 -13.14 -15.06 9.24
CA ASP A 122 -13.51 -15.01 7.83
C ASP A 122 -13.03 -13.70 7.16
N ALA A 123 -13.19 -12.57 7.86
CA ALA A 123 -12.68 -11.29 7.37
C ALA A 123 -11.15 -11.28 7.22
N PHE A 124 -10.43 -11.94 8.13
CA PHE A 124 -8.97 -12.08 8.05
C PHE A 124 -8.55 -13.03 6.93
N ALA A 125 -9.26 -14.15 6.73
CA ALA A 125 -9.01 -15.07 5.64
C ALA A 125 -9.14 -14.37 4.27
N ILE A 126 -10.18 -13.55 4.08
CA ILE A 126 -10.37 -12.77 2.84
C ILE A 126 -9.21 -11.79 2.60
N HIS A 127 -8.71 -11.12 3.63
CA HIS A 127 -7.55 -10.24 3.51
C HIS A 127 -6.30 -11.01 3.07
N GLN A 128 -6.01 -12.15 3.71
CA GLN A 128 -4.86 -12.98 3.34
C GLN A 128 -4.97 -13.55 1.92
N MET A 129 -6.18 -13.92 1.49
CA MET A 129 -6.42 -14.38 0.11
C MET A 129 -6.17 -13.25 -0.90
N ALA A 130 -6.58 -12.02 -0.58
CA ALA A 130 -6.31 -10.87 -1.44
C ALA A 130 -4.81 -10.57 -1.55
N ASP A 131 -4.08 -10.61 -0.43
CA ASP A 131 -2.62 -10.43 -0.42
C ASP A 131 -1.92 -11.53 -1.23
N ALA A 132 -2.33 -12.78 -1.07
CA ALA A 132 -1.78 -13.91 -1.82
C ALA A 132 -2.03 -13.79 -3.33
N CYS A 133 -3.24 -13.40 -3.74
CA CYS A 133 -3.56 -13.17 -5.15
C CYS A 133 -2.72 -12.04 -5.75
N LEU A 134 -2.54 -10.93 -5.03
CA LEU A 134 -1.67 -9.84 -5.48
C LEU A 134 -0.22 -10.32 -5.65
N GLY A 135 0.29 -11.11 -4.70
CA GLY A 135 1.61 -11.72 -4.79
C GLY A 135 1.79 -12.56 -6.05
N ILE A 136 0.86 -13.49 -6.31
CA ILE A 136 0.91 -14.37 -7.48
C ILE A 136 0.84 -13.59 -8.79
N VAL A 137 -0.01 -12.57 -8.87
CA VAL A 137 -0.15 -11.75 -10.09
C VAL A 137 1.13 -10.93 -10.34
N CYS A 138 1.67 -10.28 -9.30
CA CYS A 138 2.93 -9.55 -9.41
C CYS A 138 4.09 -10.47 -9.83
N GLU A 139 4.16 -11.67 -9.26
CA GLU A 139 5.20 -12.66 -9.58
C GLU A 139 5.08 -13.14 -11.03
N SER A 140 3.86 -13.41 -11.50
CA SER A 140 3.59 -13.83 -12.88
C SER A 140 4.04 -12.76 -13.89
N ILE A 141 3.79 -11.49 -13.59
CA ILE A 141 4.21 -10.36 -14.44
C ILE A 141 5.73 -10.25 -14.48
N ALA A 142 6.40 -10.39 -13.33
CA ALA A 142 7.85 -10.33 -13.25
C ALA A 142 8.52 -11.45 -14.07
N MET A 143 8.04 -12.70 -13.94
CA MET A 143 8.53 -13.83 -14.73
C MET A 143 8.34 -13.62 -16.22
N PHE A 144 7.17 -13.13 -16.64
CA PHE A 144 6.90 -12.84 -18.05
C PHE A 144 7.83 -11.76 -18.60
N GLY A 145 8.04 -10.68 -17.85
CA GLY A 145 8.93 -9.59 -18.24
C GLY A 145 10.38 -10.05 -18.44
N ILE A 146 10.91 -10.83 -17.51
CA ILE A 146 12.27 -11.40 -17.62
C ILE A 146 12.37 -12.29 -18.86
N GLY A 147 11.37 -13.14 -19.12
CA GLY A 147 11.33 -14.01 -20.29
C GLY A 147 11.37 -13.23 -21.63
N VAL A 148 10.60 -12.14 -21.73
CA VAL A 148 10.60 -11.28 -22.93
C VAL A 148 11.96 -10.60 -23.12
N VAL A 149 12.56 -10.06 -22.06
CA VAL A 149 13.85 -9.37 -22.14
C VAL A 149 14.96 -10.33 -22.59
N LEU A 150 15.03 -11.53 -22.00
CA LEU A 150 16.00 -12.55 -22.41
C LEU A 150 15.77 -13.00 -23.85
N GLY A 151 14.51 -13.18 -24.26
CA GLY A 151 14.16 -13.58 -25.62
C GLY A 151 14.60 -12.55 -26.68
N VAL A 152 14.51 -11.26 -26.38
CA VAL A 152 14.97 -10.18 -27.27
C VAL A 152 16.50 -10.04 -27.27
N LEU A 153 17.17 -10.35 -26.15
CA LEU A 153 18.64 -10.26 -26.03
C LEU A 153 19.37 -11.43 -26.70
N VAL A 154 18.73 -12.60 -26.77
CA VAL A 154 19.27 -13.82 -27.37
C VAL A 154 18.95 -13.93 -28.87
N SER A 155 17.99 -13.14 -29.37
CA SER A 155 17.59 -13.10 -30.78
C SER A 155 18.37 -12.08 -31.60
#